data_AF-A0A7Y5SNY2-F1
#
_entry.id   AF-A0A7Y5SNY2-F1
#
_cell.length_a   1.000
_cell.length_b   1.000
_cell.length_c   1.000
_cell.angle_alpha   90.00
_cell.angle_beta   90.00
_cell.angle_gamma   90.00
#
_symmetry.space_group_name_H-M   'P 1'
#
loop_
_entity.id
_entity.type
_entity.pdbx_description
1 polymer ?
#
loop_
_entity_poly.entity_id
_entity_poly.type
_entity_poly.pdbx_seq_one_letter_code
_entity_poly.pdbx_strand_id
1 'polypeptide(L)'
;MRLRSKFVAAFCASVVATMSAVPVASAQGVLSGAGGAEPQSQFGSAVASGSDLDGDGVIDLIVGARFEDAGLPDRGVVRVFSGKTGTVTQSLLGPQAQARFGTSVASIGDVNGDGVADFAVAAPGAGIASMRSGSNGASLWTAPCDVGPSSPGGSIPALVCALGDVNGDGIPDVAIARSASGAVDVRRGQNGVLIKTITDPSPSGPPGTFGAALSPAGDLDFDGIVELAIGSP
;
A
#
# COMPACT_ATOMS: atom_id res chain seq x y z
N MET A 1 14.12 -1.78 -41.86
CA MET A 1 12.65 -1.66 -41.63
C MET A 1 12.00 -3.00 -41.91
N ARG A 2 11.71 -3.80 -40.87
CA ARG A 2 10.83 -4.98 -40.88
C ARG A 2 10.67 -5.43 -39.42
N LEU A 3 9.66 -4.90 -38.74
CA LEU A 3 9.21 -5.43 -37.46
C LEU A 3 8.64 -6.84 -37.73
N ARG A 4 9.20 -7.87 -37.11
CA ARG A 4 8.57 -9.19 -37.03
C ARG A 4 8.05 -9.33 -35.60
N SER A 5 6.76 -9.13 -35.43
CA SER A 5 6.03 -9.49 -34.22
C SER A 5 6.07 -11.02 -34.07
N LYS A 6 6.68 -11.49 -32.98
CA LYS A 6 6.56 -12.87 -32.52
C LYS A 6 5.81 -12.84 -31.20
N PHE A 7 4.56 -13.30 -31.22
CA PHE A 7 3.86 -13.70 -30.00
C PHE A 7 4.49 -15.00 -29.51
N VAL A 8 5.00 -15.00 -28.28
CA VAL A 8 5.38 -16.23 -27.57
C VAL A 8 4.39 -16.38 -26.42
N ALA A 9 3.48 -17.33 -26.55
CA ALA A 9 2.73 -17.83 -25.41
C ALA A 9 3.64 -18.79 -24.64
N ALA A 10 4.08 -18.41 -23.44
CA ALA A 10 4.83 -19.28 -22.56
C ALA A 10 3.88 -19.92 -21.54
N PHE A 11 3.58 -21.21 -21.74
CA PHE A 11 3.03 -22.09 -20.72
C PHE A 11 4.19 -22.46 -19.79
N CYS A 12 4.16 -22.03 -18.52
CA CYS A 12 5.22 -22.38 -17.57
C CYS A 12 4.94 -23.75 -16.95
N ALA A 13 5.69 -24.76 -17.37
CA ALA A 13 5.68 -26.09 -16.79
C ALA A 13 6.83 -26.23 -15.77
N SER A 14 6.44 -26.65 -14.55
CA SER A 14 7.17 -27.44 -13.55
C SER A 14 8.68 -27.19 -13.35
N VAL A 15 9.02 -26.55 -12.23
CA VAL A 15 10.31 -26.76 -11.55
C VAL A 15 10.03 -27.46 -10.23
N VAL A 16 10.38 -28.74 -10.16
CA VAL A 16 10.46 -29.50 -8.92
C VAL A 16 11.74 -29.08 -8.22
N ALA A 17 11.64 -28.12 -7.30
CA ALA A 17 12.65 -27.93 -6.28
C ALA A 17 12.28 -28.85 -5.10
N THR A 18 13.20 -29.73 -4.71
CA THR A 18 13.09 -30.52 -3.48
C THR A 18 13.14 -29.58 -2.29
N MET A 19 12.00 -29.02 -1.90
CA MET A 19 11.86 -28.30 -0.65
C MET A 19 11.82 -29.34 0.47
N SER A 20 12.84 -29.34 1.32
CA SER A 20 12.71 -29.90 2.66
C SER A 20 11.47 -29.25 3.27
N ALA A 21 10.47 -30.07 3.62
CA ALA A 21 9.21 -29.62 4.16
C ALA A 21 9.46 -28.78 5.41
N VAL A 22 9.42 -27.45 5.25
CA VAL A 22 9.16 -26.57 6.39
C VAL A 22 7.72 -26.89 6.77
N PRO A 23 7.45 -27.38 7.99
CA PRO A 23 6.08 -27.58 8.42
C PRO A 23 5.39 -26.22 8.35
N VAL A 24 4.50 -26.05 7.37
CA VAL A 24 3.51 -24.97 7.38
C VAL A 24 2.66 -25.25 8.62
N ALA A 25 3.00 -24.57 9.72
CA ALA A 25 2.14 -24.54 10.89
C ALA A 25 0.77 -24.06 10.39
N SER A 26 -0.24 -24.89 10.62
CA SER A 26 -1.61 -24.69 10.18
C SER A 26 -2.22 -23.47 10.86
N ALA A 27 -1.92 -22.27 10.38
CA ALA A 27 -2.71 -21.08 10.66
C ALA A 27 -3.92 -21.06 9.71
N GLN A 28 -4.74 -22.12 9.74
CA GLN A 28 -6.11 -22.06 9.23
C GLN A 28 -6.98 -21.30 10.24
N GLY A 29 -6.67 -20.03 10.43
CA GLY A 29 -7.48 -19.09 11.17
C GLY A 29 -8.02 -18.07 10.19
N VAL A 30 -9.32 -18.13 9.88
CA VAL A 30 -10.00 -16.95 9.34
C VAL A 30 -9.78 -15.87 10.39
N LEU A 31 -9.09 -14.78 10.04
CA LEU A 31 -8.94 -13.59 10.89
C LEU A 31 -10.30 -12.88 10.99
N SER A 32 -11.28 -13.54 11.58
CA SER A 32 -12.61 -12.99 11.83
C SER A 32 -12.56 -12.24 13.15
N GLY A 33 -12.48 -10.91 13.09
CA GLY A 33 -12.79 -10.04 14.24
C GLY A 33 -11.72 -9.98 15.35
N ALA A 34 -10.47 -10.35 15.08
CA ALA A 34 -9.38 -10.22 16.04
C ALA A 34 -9.01 -8.73 16.22
N GLY A 35 -9.73 -8.04 17.11
CA GLY A 35 -9.33 -6.73 17.63
C GLY A 35 -10.43 -5.68 17.78
N GLY A 36 -11.63 -6.01 18.26
CA GLY A 36 -12.57 -4.98 18.74
C GLY A 36 -13.11 -4.02 17.65
N ALA A 37 -13.22 -4.49 16.41
CA ALA A 37 -13.79 -3.73 15.32
C ALA A 37 -15.24 -3.31 15.64
N GLU A 38 -15.49 -2.01 15.73
CA GLU A 38 -16.83 -1.45 15.91
C GLU A 38 -17.73 -1.84 14.72
N PRO A 39 -19.04 -2.03 14.91
CA PRO A 39 -19.97 -2.21 13.79
C PRO A 39 -19.77 -1.08 12.76
N GLN A 40 -19.65 -1.44 11.48
CA GLN A 40 -19.42 -0.51 10.35
C GLN A 40 -18.00 0.09 10.23
N SER A 41 -17.04 -0.31 11.08
CA SER A 41 -15.62 0.13 10.99
C SER A 41 -14.92 -0.20 9.67
N GLN A 42 -15.47 -1.14 8.90
CA GLN A 42 -14.91 -1.66 7.65
C GLN A 42 -13.47 -2.19 7.84
N PHE A 43 -13.25 -2.90 8.94
CA PHE A 43 -12.05 -3.73 9.12
C PHE A 43 -11.87 -4.66 7.91
N GLY A 44 -10.65 -4.68 7.35
CA GLY A 44 -10.36 -5.42 6.12
C GLY A 44 -10.68 -4.67 4.83
N SER A 45 -11.06 -3.38 4.91
CA SER A 45 -11.29 -2.55 3.73
C SER A 45 -10.01 -2.26 2.93
N ALA A 46 -8.87 -2.30 3.59
CA ALA A 46 -7.56 -2.27 2.96
C ALA A 46 -6.65 -3.30 3.65
N VAL A 47 -5.92 -4.07 2.85
CA VAL A 47 -5.02 -5.11 3.34
C VAL A 47 -3.72 -5.04 2.56
N ALA A 48 -2.59 -5.12 3.25
CA ALA A 48 -1.28 -5.32 2.65
C ALA A 48 -0.56 -6.44 3.39
N SER A 49 0.15 -7.26 2.63
CA SER A 49 1.10 -8.26 3.11
C SER A 49 2.32 -8.17 2.21
N GLY A 50 3.48 -8.59 2.68
CA GLY A 50 4.66 -8.66 1.81
C GLY A 50 5.98 -8.65 2.54
N SER A 51 5.98 -8.30 3.82
CA SER A 51 7.19 -8.23 4.62
C SER A 51 6.94 -8.68 6.07
N ASP A 52 8.01 -9.10 6.72
CA ASP A 52 8.08 -9.34 8.15
C ASP A 52 8.24 -7.99 8.88
N LEU A 53 7.30 -7.66 9.76
CA LEU A 53 7.22 -6.37 10.46
C LEU A 53 7.59 -6.51 11.94
N ASP A 54 7.71 -7.73 12.47
CA ASP A 54 8.12 -8.00 13.85
C ASP A 54 9.50 -8.68 13.97
N GLY A 55 10.12 -9.01 12.84
CA GLY A 55 11.47 -9.57 12.73
C GLY A 55 11.55 -11.06 13.08
N ASP A 56 10.42 -11.78 13.08
CA ASP A 56 10.35 -13.17 13.49
C ASP A 56 10.58 -14.20 12.36
N GLY A 57 10.79 -13.70 11.14
CA GLY A 57 11.05 -14.44 9.91
C GLY A 57 9.78 -14.83 9.13
N VAL A 58 8.59 -14.42 9.57
CA VAL A 58 7.31 -14.70 8.90
C VAL A 58 6.68 -13.40 8.40
N ILE A 59 6.06 -13.45 7.22
CA ILE A 59 5.38 -12.28 6.63
C ILE A 59 4.16 -11.93 7.45
N ASP A 60 4.02 -10.64 7.79
CA ASP A 60 2.91 -10.09 8.55
C ASP A 60 1.80 -9.51 7.67
N LEU A 61 0.68 -9.18 8.31
CA LEU A 61 -0.51 -8.62 7.66
C LEU A 61 -0.86 -7.25 8.24
N ILE A 62 -0.96 -6.25 7.38
CA ILE A 62 -1.43 -4.90 7.70
C ILE A 62 -2.90 -4.79 7.29
N VAL A 63 -3.76 -4.36 8.20
CA VAL A 63 -5.21 -4.27 7.96
C VAL A 63 -5.75 -2.92 8.40
N GLY A 64 -6.44 -2.22 7.49
CA GLY A 64 -7.14 -0.97 7.75
C GLY A 64 -8.60 -1.16 8.19
N ALA A 65 -9.04 -0.27 9.09
CA ALA A 65 -10.41 -0.11 9.57
C ALA A 65 -10.76 1.38 9.55
N ARG A 66 -11.02 1.92 8.36
CA ARG A 66 -11.11 3.38 8.13
C ARG A 66 -12.24 4.10 8.85
N PHE A 67 -13.29 3.42 9.27
CA PHE A 67 -14.43 4.01 9.98
C PHE A 67 -14.48 3.61 11.44
N GLU A 68 -13.36 3.13 11.98
CA GLU A 68 -13.28 2.88 13.41
C GLU A 68 -13.10 4.19 14.17
N ASP A 69 -13.91 4.41 15.20
CA ASP A 69 -13.86 5.64 15.97
C ASP A 69 -12.67 5.60 16.95
N ALA A 70 -12.56 4.50 17.70
CA ALA A 70 -11.54 4.30 18.74
C ALA A 70 -11.40 5.50 19.70
N GLY A 71 -12.50 6.22 19.97
CA GLY A 71 -12.54 7.43 20.80
C GLY A 71 -12.74 8.75 20.04
N LEU A 72 -12.65 8.77 18.70
CA LEU A 72 -12.96 9.93 17.85
C LEU A 72 -13.71 9.49 16.59
N PRO A 73 -14.83 10.13 16.19
CA PRO A 73 -15.64 9.67 15.06
C PRO A 73 -14.85 9.49 13.76
N ASP A 74 -14.96 8.33 13.10
CA ASP A 74 -14.33 7.92 11.84
C ASP A 74 -12.83 8.27 11.74
N ARG A 75 -12.10 8.21 12.86
CA ARG A 75 -10.67 8.50 12.86
C ARG A 75 -9.88 7.45 12.08
N GLY A 76 -10.35 6.21 12.10
CA GLY A 76 -9.75 5.07 11.45
C GLY A 76 -8.57 4.50 12.23
N VAL A 77 -8.36 3.19 12.04
CA VAL A 77 -7.31 2.41 12.71
C VAL A 77 -6.61 1.51 11.70
N VAL A 78 -5.31 1.30 11.88
CA VAL A 78 -4.56 0.24 11.18
C VAL A 78 -4.00 -0.73 12.21
N ARG A 79 -4.18 -2.02 11.99
CA ARG A 79 -3.61 -3.08 12.82
C ARG A 79 -2.61 -3.90 12.02
N VAL A 80 -1.52 -4.31 12.68
CA VAL A 80 -0.56 -5.27 12.15
C VAL A 80 -0.76 -6.59 12.89
N PHE A 81 -0.90 -7.67 12.14
CA PHE A 81 -1.03 -9.03 12.64
C PHE A 81 0.23 -9.81 12.32
N SER A 82 0.81 -10.44 13.35
CA SER A 82 1.92 -11.37 13.18
C SER A 82 1.46 -12.55 12.32
N GLY A 83 2.14 -12.83 11.22
CA GLY A 83 1.82 -13.97 10.35
C GLY A 83 2.08 -15.31 11.02
N LYS A 84 2.98 -15.33 12.02
CA LYS A 84 3.33 -16.52 12.78
C LYS A 84 2.30 -16.87 13.84
N THR A 85 1.79 -15.87 14.55
CA THR A 85 0.93 -16.07 15.73
C THR A 85 -0.54 -15.70 15.49
N GLY A 86 -0.83 -14.90 14.45
CA GLY A 86 -2.14 -14.31 14.21
C GLY A 86 -2.54 -13.23 15.23
N THR A 87 -1.63 -12.80 16.09
CA THR A 87 -1.89 -11.78 17.13
C THR A 87 -1.61 -10.37 16.61
N VAL A 88 -2.29 -9.38 17.19
CA VAL A 88 -2.05 -7.97 16.85
C VAL A 88 -0.73 -7.52 17.50
N THR A 89 0.27 -7.20 16.70
CA THR A 89 1.57 -6.68 17.15
C THR A 89 1.57 -5.16 17.25
N GLN A 90 0.78 -4.48 16.41
CA GLN A 90 0.64 -3.02 16.41
C GLN A 90 -0.80 -2.57 16.17
N SER A 91 -1.18 -1.46 16.80
CA SER A 91 -2.46 -0.79 16.58
C SER A 91 -2.22 0.72 16.49
N LEU A 92 -2.44 1.27 15.30
CA LEU A 92 -2.17 2.66 14.95
C LEU A 92 -3.47 3.42 14.77
N LEU A 93 -3.63 4.49 15.55
CA LEU A 93 -4.80 5.35 15.52
C LEU A 93 -4.58 6.49 14.52
N GLY A 94 -5.62 6.83 13.77
CA GLY A 94 -5.61 8.02 12.92
C GLY A 94 -5.34 9.30 13.73
N PRO A 95 -4.89 10.38 13.08
CA PRO A 95 -4.45 11.59 13.78
C PRO A 95 -5.60 12.46 14.33
N GLN A 96 -6.81 12.36 13.76
CA GLN A 96 -7.94 13.22 14.10
C GLN A 96 -9.29 12.57 13.75
N ALA A 97 -10.39 13.13 14.26
CA ALA A 97 -11.73 12.72 13.84
C ALA A 97 -11.90 12.89 12.32
N GLN A 98 -12.66 11.99 11.69
CA GLN A 98 -12.93 11.94 10.26
C GLN A 98 -11.68 11.76 9.38
N ALA A 99 -10.53 11.41 9.95
CA ALA A 99 -9.30 11.20 9.18
C ALA A 99 -9.41 10.02 8.20
N ARG A 100 -10.21 9.01 8.52
CA ARG A 100 -10.35 7.77 7.75
C ARG A 100 -9.01 7.07 7.54
N PHE A 101 -8.17 7.05 8.57
CA PHE A 101 -6.86 6.42 8.54
C PHE A 101 -6.98 4.91 8.28
N GLY A 102 -6.12 4.37 7.41
CA GLY A 102 -6.23 2.99 6.95
C GLY A 102 -7.18 2.82 5.76
N THR A 103 -7.52 3.90 5.04
CA THR A 103 -8.29 3.79 3.79
C THR A 103 -7.51 3.04 2.71
N SER A 104 -6.19 3.19 2.67
CA SER A 104 -5.29 2.44 1.79
C SER A 104 -3.99 2.16 2.55
N VAL A 105 -3.43 0.97 2.37
CA VAL A 105 -2.19 0.53 3.01
C VAL A 105 -1.30 -0.16 1.97
N ALA A 106 0.01 0.01 2.08
CA ALA A 106 1.00 -0.66 1.22
C ALA A 106 2.26 -0.99 2.02
N SER A 107 2.76 -2.23 1.91
CA SER A 107 4.09 -2.59 2.40
C SER A 107 5.12 -2.10 1.38
N ILE A 108 6.14 -1.35 1.84
CA ILE A 108 7.08 -0.65 0.96
C ILE A 108 8.45 -1.34 0.95
N GLY A 109 8.87 -1.88 2.11
CA GLY A 109 10.22 -2.38 2.36
C GLY A 109 10.92 -1.52 3.40
N ASP A 110 12.13 -1.89 3.79
CA ASP A 110 12.91 -1.13 4.80
C ASP A 110 13.39 0.19 4.17
N VAL A 111 12.76 1.30 4.55
CA VAL A 111 13.12 2.63 4.02
C VAL A 111 13.96 3.45 4.98
N ASN A 112 14.06 3.01 6.23
CA ASN A 112 14.78 3.71 7.29
C ASN A 112 16.13 3.03 7.65
N GLY A 113 16.37 1.81 7.16
CA GLY A 113 17.60 1.04 7.34
C GLY A 113 17.69 0.31 8.68
N ASP A 114 16.58 0.08 9.39
CA ASP A 114 16.54 -0.61 10.69
C ASP A 114 16.48 -2.14 10.57
N GLY A 115 16.40 -2.67 9.34
CA GLY A 115 16.32 -4.10 9.06
C GLY A 115 14.90 -4.68 9.11
N VAL A 116 13.88 -3.86 9.40
CA VAL A 116 12.46 -4.22 9.37
C VAL A 116 11.79 -3.44 8.25
N ALA A 117 10.88 -4.08 7.52
CA ALA A 117 10.21 -3.40 6.43
C ALA A 117 9.21 -2.36 6.94
N ASP A 118 9.12 -1.23 6.26
CA ASP A 118 8.18 -0.15 6.57
C ASP A 118 6.94 -0.20 5.66
N PHE A 119 5.94 0.62 6.00
CA PHE A 119 4.67 0.65 5.28
C PHE A 119 4.05 2.04 5.19
N ALA A 120 3.29 2.27 4.12
CA ALA A 120 2.55 3.50 3.89
C ALA A 120 1.06 3.32 4.25
N VAL A 121 0.46 4.37 4.81
CA VAL A 121 -0.97 4.43 5.13
C VAL A 121 -1.58 5.74 4.67
N ALA A 122 -2.74 5.68 4.04
CA ALA A 122 -3.52 6.86 3.65
C ALA A 122 -4.64 7.19 4.67
N ALA A 123 -4.78 8.48 4.95
CA ALA A 123 -5.87 9.11 5.70
C ALA A 123 -6.46 10.28 4.87
N PRO A 124 -7.29 9.98 3.86
CA PRO A 124 -7.79 10.99 2.94
C PRO A 124 -8.64 12.06 3.61
N GLY A 125 -9.34 11.74 4.70
CA GLY A 125 -10.10 12.75 5.45
C GLY A 125 -9.23 13.73 6.23
N ALA A 126 -7.96 13.36 6.48
CA ALA A 126 -6.94 14.27 6.98
C ALA A 126 -6.07 14.90 5.87
N GLY A 127 -6.27 14.50 4.61
CA GLY A 127 -5.49 14.99 3.47
C GLY A 127 -4.04 14.52 3.47
N ILE A 128 -3.72 13.43 4.17
CA ILE A 128 -2.34 12.94 4.32
C ILE A 128 -2.20 11.45 4.04
N ALA A 129 -1.05 11.09 3.46
CA ALA A 129 -0.47 9.76 3.53
C ALA A 129 0.77 9.81 4.43
N SER A 130 1.02 8.74 5.18
CA SER A 130 2.11 8.65 6.14
C SER A 130 2.93 7.39 5.89
N MET A 131 4.25 7.54 5.90
CA MET A 131 5.16 6.40 6.00
C MET A 131 5.34 6.04 7.48
N ARG A 132 5.18 4.77 7.81
CA ARG A 132 5.20 4.24 9.17
C ARG A 132 6.29 3.19 9.30
N SER A 133 7.03 3.25 10.39
CA SER A 133 8.05 2.27 10.70
C SER A 133 7.42 0.91 10.97
N GLY A 134 7.94 -0.15 10.36
CA GLY A 134 7.47 -1.51 10.62
C GLY A 134 7.75 -1.99 12.02
N SER A 135 8.90 -1.62 12.60
CA SER A 135 9.36 -2.13 13.88
C SER A 135 8.57 -1.60 15.09
N ASN A 136 8.04 -0.37 15.00
CA ASN A 136 7.36 0.28 16.12
C ASN A 136 6.13 1.13 15.75
N GLY A 137 5.80 1.23 14.46
CA GLY A 137 4.66 1.99 13.97
C GLY A 137 4.84 3.51 14.00
N ALA A 138 6.02 4.04 14.33
CA ALA A 138 6.29 5.48 14.36
C ALA A 138 6.13 6.12 12.98
N SER A 139 5.72 7.39 12.94
CA SER A 139 5.65 8.14 11.68
C SER A 139 7.05 8.55 11.25
N LEU A 140 7.49 8.12 10.07
CA LEU A 140 8.77 8.54 9.47
C LEU A 140 8.62 9.89 8.77
N TRP A 141 7.58 10.03 7.94
CA TRP A 141 7.23 11.28 7.27
C TRP A 141 5.78 11.25 6.79
N THR A 142 5.25 12.42 6.43
CA THR A 142 3.91 12.57 5.85
C THR A 142 3.95 13.37 4.56
N ALA A 143 2.99 13.11 3.68
CA ALA A 143 2.83 13.79 2.41
C ALA A 143 1.35 14.06 2.14
N PRO A 144 1.02 15.09 1.33
CA PRO A 144 -0.36 15.32 0.92
C PRO A 144 -0.92 14.14 0.14
N CYS A 145 -2.14 13.73 0.47
CA CYS A 145 -2.98 12.90 -0.39
C CYS A 145 -4.35 13.55 -0.51
N ASP A 146 -5.01 13.40 -1.65
CA ASP A 146 -6.38 13.86 -1.81
C ASP A 146 -7.19 12.84 -2.62
N VAL A 147 -8.47 12.76 -2.31
CA VAL A 147 -9.43 11.89 -3.00
C VAL A 147 -10.41 12.76 -3.75
N GLY A 148 -10.55 12.50 -5.05
CA GLY A 148 -11.60 13.11 -5.86
C GLY A 148 -12.99 12.73 -5.32
N PRO A 149 -14.07 13.38 -5.79
CA PRO A 149 -15.42 12.96 -5.44
C PRO A 149 -15.54 11.46 -5.74
N SER A 150 -15.77 10.67 -4.68
CA SER A 150 -15.80 9.22 -4.73
C SER A 150 -16.64 8.75 -5.91
N SER A 151 -16.08 7.90 -6.78
CA SER A 151 -16.87 7.26 -7.83
C SER A 151 -18.16 6.69 -7.22
N PRO A 152 -19.34 6.93 -7.82
CA PRO A 152 -20.60 6.42 -7.32
C PRO A 152 -20.57 4.89 -7.42
N GLY A 153 -20.13 4.23 -6.36
CA GLY A 153 -19.85 2.79 -6.36
C GLY A 153 -19.01 2.28 -5.18
N GLY A 154 -18.42 3.14 -4.35
CA GLY A 154 -17.79 2.70 -3.10
C GLY A 154 -16.45 1.97 -3.23
N SER A 155 -15.89 1.89 -4.44
CA SER A 155 -14.53 1.42 -4.67
C SER A 155 -13.53 2.38 -4.03
N ILE A 156 -12.61 1.81 -3.26
CA ILE A 156 -11.60 2.53 -2.51
C ILE A 156 -10.42 2.75 -3.44
N PRO A 157 -10.03 4.00 -3.75
CA PRO A 157 -8.87 4.20 -4.60
C PRO A 157 -7.61 3.68 -3.90
N ALA A 158 -6.71 3.07 -4.67
CA ALA A 158 -5.38 2.70 -4.17
C ALA A 158 -4.57 4.00 -4.02
N LEU A 159 -4.62 4.60 -2.83
CA LEU A 159 -4.00 5.91 -2.58
C LEU A 159 -2.49 5.84 -2.36
N VAL A 160 -1.99 4.68 -1.94
CA VAL A 160 -0.57 4.44 -1.75
C VAL A 160 -0.17 3.12 -2.42
N CYS A 161 1.02 3.09 -3.00
CA CYS A 161 1.51 1.91 -3.72
C CYS A 161 3.05 1.85 -3.67
N ALA A 162 3.60 0.67 -3.40
CA ALA A 162 5.04 0.43 -3.46
C ALA A 162 5.50 0.40 -4.93
N LEU A 163 6.61 1.07 -5.21
CA LEU A 163 7.21 1.09 -6.54
C LEU A 163 8.53 0.32 -6.63
N GLY A 164 9.12 -0.06 -5.49
CA GLY A 164 10.55 -0.41 -5.48
C GLY A 164 11.40 0.85 -5.65
N ASP A 165 12.72 0.69 -5.76
CA ASP A 165 13.64 1.81 -5.90
C ASP A 165 13.62 2.34 -7.35
N VAL A 166 12.89 3.43 -7.59
CA VAL A 166 12.77 4.00 -8.95
C VAL A 166 13.80 5.07 -9.24
N ASN A 167 14.56 5.48 -8.23
CA ASN A 167 15.54 6.56 -8.34
C ASN A 167 16.99 6.07 -8.26
N GLY A 168 17.21 4.79 -7.92
CA GLY A 168 18.50 4.12 -7.87
C GLY A 168 19.29 4.41 -6.59
N ASP A 169 18.65 4.85 -5.50
CA ASP A 169 19.32 5.14 -4.21
C ASP A 169 19.43 3.92 -3.28
N GLY A 170 18.92 2.77 -3.72
CA GLY A 170 18.88 1.52 -2.97
C GLY A 170 17.73 1.45 -1.97
N ILE A 171 16.85 2.46 -1.90
CA ILE A 171 15.72 2.51 -0.98
C ILE A 171 14.40 2.45 -1.77
N PRO A 172 13.45 1.57 -1.41
CA PRO A 172 12.17 1.50 -2.10
C PRO A 172 11.36 2.80 -2.04
N ASP A 173 10.81 3.22 -3.17
CA ASP A 173 9.99 4.40 -3.32
C ASP A 173 8.48 4.10 -3.31
N VAL A 174 7.68 5.17 -3.21
CA VAL A 174 6.23 5.08 -3.06
C VAL A 174 5.50 6.05 -3.98
N ALA A 175 4.39 5.59 -4.56
CA ALA A 175 3.42 6.43 -5.26
C ALA A 175 2.28 6.81 -4.31
N ILE A 176 1.86 8.07 -4.37
CA ILE A 176 0.74 8.62 -3.61
C ILE A 176 -0.25 9.27 -4.57
N ALA A 177 -1.48 8.78 -4.60
CA ALA A 177 -2.54 9.36 -5.41
C ALA A 177 -3.03 10.68 -4.79
N ARG A 178 -3.15 11.67 -5.66
CA ARG A 178 -3.83 12.94 -5.44
C ARG A 178 -4.94 13.06 -6.48
N SER A 179 -5.91 12.16 -6.38
CA SER A 179 -6.95 11.99 -7.40
C SER A 179 -7.84 13.21 -7.52
N ALA A 180 -8.10 13.97 -6.45
CA ALA A 180 -8.84 15.23 -6.56
C ALA A 180 -8.08 16.26 -7.40
N SER A 181 -6.75 16.24 -7.28
CA SER A 181 -5.84 17.06 -8.06
C SER A 181 -5.54 16.48 -9.46
N GLY A 182 -6.06 15.29 -9.81
CA GLY A 182 -5.74 14.61 -11.08
C GLY A 182 -4.27 14.24 -11.21
N ALA A 183 -3.61 13.89 -10.10
CA ALA A 183 -2.17 13.66 -10.06
C ALA A 183 -1.78 12.44 -9.22
N VAL A 184 -0.58 11.94 -9.46
CA VAL A 184 0.10 10.92 -8.66
C VAL A 184 1.51 11.42 -8.37
N ASP A 185 1.87 11.51 -7.09
CA ASP A 185 3.20 11.89 -6.66
C ASP A 185 4.04 10.62 -6.43
N VAL A 186 5.19 10.52 -7.09
CA VAL A 186 6.25 9.55 -6.81
C VAL A 186 7.21 10.19 -5.81
N ARG A 187 7.43 9.55 -4.67
CA ARG A 187 8.20 10.09 -3.54
C ARG A 187 9.21 9.09 -3.02
N ARG A 188 10.32 9.63 -2.53
CA ARG A 188 11.38 8.83 -1.91
C ARG A 188 10.90 8.11 -0.67
N GLY A 189 11.22 6.83 -0.56
CA GLY A 189 10.91 6.04 0.64
C GLY A 189 11.50 6.63 1.92
N GLN A 190 12.75 7.06 1.87
CA GLN A 190 13.50 7.46 3.06
C GLN A 190 12.94 8.72 3.76
N ASN A 191 12.47 9.70 2.99
CA ASN A 191 12.17 11.04 3.52
C ASN A 191 10.96 11.74 2.87
N GLY A 192 10.25 11.07 1.97
CA GLY A 192 9.05 11.61 1.33
C GLY A 192 9.30 12.74 0.33
N VAL A 193 10.57 13.01 -0.02
CA VAL A 193 10.94 14.02 -1.03
C VAL A 193 10.31 13.64 -2.36
N LEU A 194 9.68 14.61 -3.02
CA LEU A 194 9.06 14.43 -4.32
C LEU A 194 10.13 14.13 -5.38
N ILE A 195 9.97 12.99 -6.05
CA ILE A 195 10.77 12.60 -7.23
C ILE A 195 10.10 13.16 -8.48
N LYS A 196 8.79 12.89 -8.63
CA LYS A 196 8.03 13.27 -9.82
C LYS A 196 6.55 13.37 -9.51
N THR A 197 5.86 14.36 -10.07
CA THR A 197 4.40 14.36 -10.16
C THR A 197 4.00 13.93 -11.57
N ILE A 198 3.14 12.93 -11.65
CA ILE A 198 2.50 12.45 -12.88
C ILE A 198 1.08 13.04 -12.89
N THR A 199 0.75 13.82 -13.89
CA THR A 199 -0.58 14.43 -14.05
C THR A 199 -1.37 13.73 -15.13
N ASP A 200 -2.70 13.77 -15.02
CA ASP A 200 -3.61 13.26 -16.04
C ASP A 200 -3.26 13.84 -17.43
N PRO A 201 -2.90 13.00 -18.43
CA PRO A 201 -2.61 13.46 -19.79
C PRO A 201 -3.86 13.89 -20.56
N SER A 202 -5.06 13.58 -20.06
CA SER A 202 -6.35 13.89 -20.69
C SER A 202 -7.34 14.50 -19.70
N PRO A 203 -7.13 15.76 -19.25
CA PRO A 203 -7.96 16.42 -18.24
C PRO A 203 -9.42 16.68 -18.67
N SER A 204 -9.82 16.25 -19.87
CA SER A 204 -11.18 16.38 -20.41
C SER A 204 -12.17 15.33 -19.91
N GLY A 205 -11.76 14.40 -19.03
CA GLY A 205 -12.66 13.48 -18.32
C GLY A 205 -13.35 14.14 -17.11
N PRO A 206 -14.26 13.43 -16.41
CA PRO A 206 -14.76 13.89 -15.11
C PRO A 206 -13.56 14.14 -14.18
N PRO A 207 -13.43 15.31 -13.54
CA PRO A 207 -12.33 15.57 -12.63
C PRO A 207 -12.39 14.55 -11.48
N GLY A 208 -11.26 13.92 -11.16
CA GLY A 208 -11.15 13.11 -9.95
C GLY A 208 -10.88 11.62 -10.12
N THR A 209 -10.80 11.07 -11.35
CA THR A 209 -10.65 9.62 -11.54
C THR A 209 -9.21 9.17 -11.82
N PHE A 210 -8.33 10.05 -12.29
CA PHE A 210 -6.90 9.74 -12.46
C PHE A 210 -6.25 9.40 -11.11
N GLY A 211 -5.52 8.29 -11.05
CA GLY A 211 -4.93 7.79 -9.80
C GLY A 211 -5.89 6.97 -8.95
N ALA A 212 -7.07 6.59 -9.46
CA ALA A 212 -8.01 5.74 -8.72
C ALA A 212 -7.47 4.32 -8.45
N ALA A 213 -6.53 3.85 -9.28
CA ALA A 213 -5.80 2.61 -9.04
C ALA A 213 -4.32 2.81 -9.34
N LEU A 214 -3.47 2.21 -8.54
CA LEU A 214 -2.01 2.21 -8.69
C LEU A 214 -1.53 0.77 -8.59
N SER A 215 -0.68 0.35 -9.52
CA SER A 215 0.00 -0.94 -9.47
C SER A 215 1.41 -0.78 -10.03
N PRO A 216 2.45 -1.36 -9.40
CA PRO A 216 3.71 -1.55 -10.10
C PRO A 216 3.46 -2.46 -11.31
N ALA A 217 4.07 -2.14 -12.43
CA ALA A 217 3.95 -2.89 -13.67
C ALA A 217 5.16 -3.82 -13.93
N GLY A 218 6.14 -3.80 -13.02
CA GLY A 218 7.47 -4.37 -13.25
C GLY A 218 8.34 -3.37 -14.01
N ASP A 219 9.46 -3.84 -14.54
CA ASP A 219 10.32 -3.13 -15.50
C ASP A 219 9.94 -3.62 -16.91
N LEU A 220 9.15 -2.82 -17.62
CA LEU A 220 8.51 -3.13 -18.89
C LEU A 220 9.42 -2.80 -20.08
N ASP A 221 10.33 -1.84 -19.92
CA ASP A 221 11.29 -1.45 -20.95
C ASP A 221 12.73 -1.96 -20.74
N PHE A 222 12.96 -2.66 -19.63
CA PHE A 222 14.22 -3.31 -19.23
C PHE A 222 15.36 -2.32 -18.94
N ASP A 223 15.06 -1.11 -18.47
CA ASP A 223 16.06 -0.12 -18.06
C ASP A 223 16.51 -0.26 -16.59
N GLY A 224 15.90 -1.18 -15.84
CA GLY A 224 16.17 -1.44 -14.43
C GLY A 224 15.33 -0.60 -13.46
N ILE A 225 14.41 0.23 -13.97
CA ILE A 225 13.48 1.05 -13.18
C ILE A 225 12.07 0.44 -13.28
N VAL A 226 11.37 0.34 -12.16
CA VAL A 226 9.98 -0.15 -12.16
C VAL A 226 9.04 0.93 -12.70
N GLU A 227 8.18 0.58 -13.66
CA GLU A 227 7.10 1.47 -14.10
C GLU A 227 5.81 1.29 -13.29
N LEU A 228 4.99 2.35 -13.35
CA LEU A 228 3.75 2.48 -12.61
C LEU A 228 2.55 2.48 -13.58
N ALA A 229 1.61 1.56 -13.37
CA ALA A 229 0.30 1.61 -14.00
C ALA A 229 -0.66 2.48 -13.18
N ILE A 230 -1.31 3.45 -13.83
CA ILE A 230 -2.25 4.38 -13.21
C ILE A 230 -3.63 4.22 -13.86
N GLY A 231 -4.63 3.90 -13.05
CA GLY A 231 -6.02 3.83 -13.47
C GLY A 231 -6.70 5.20 -13.51
N SER A 232 -7.54 5.41 -14.52
CA SER A 232 -8.42 6.58 -14.66
C SER A 232 -9.78 6.12 -15.23
N PRO A 233 -10.63 5.47 -14.41
CA PRO A 233 -11.91 4.91 -14.85
C PRO A 233 -12.95 5.98 -15.22
#